data_AF-A0A1V3WMA3-F1
#
_entry.id   AF-A0A1V3WMA3-F1
#
_cell.length_a   1.000
_cell.length_b   1.000
_cell.length_c   1.000
_cell.angle_alpha   90.00
_cell.angle_beta   90.00
_cell.angle_gamma   90.00
#
_symmetry.space_group_name_H-M   'P 1'
#
loop_
_entity.id
_entity.type
_entity.pdbx_description
1 polymer ?
#
loop_
_entity_poly.entity_id
_entity_poly.type
_entity_poly.pdbx_seq_one_letter_code
_entity_poly.pdbx_strand_id
1 'polypeptide(L)'
;MWAGNEPDFGVPWLYNYIGQPWKTQETVNRVRSELFGPRPDGEPGNDDLGAQSSWYVWAALGLFPSTPGTPILTVNTPLFDRAQLSIPGGKTIRISARARPDATA
;
A
#
# COMPACT_ATOMS: atom_id res chain seq x y z
N MET A 1 -4.09 14.80 -4.88
CA MET A 1 -3.37 13.76 -5.63
C MET A 1 -4.34 13.08 -6.56
N TRP A 2 -3.87 12.73 -7.75
CA TRP A 2 -4.53 11.84 -8.69
C TRP A 2 -3.85 10.47 -8.58
N ALA A 3 -4.50 9.52 -7.91
CA ALA A 3 -3.93 8.20 -7.65
C ALA A 3 -3.79 7.30 -8.89
N GLY A 4 -4.35 7.71 -10.04
CA GLY A 4 -4.42 6.94 -11.27
C GLY A 4 -3.25 7.17 -12.23
N ASN A 5 -2.16 7.78 -11.76
CA ASN A 5 -0.99 8.11 -12.56
C ASN A 5 0.28 8.01 -11.69
N GLU A 6 1.36 7.48 -12.24
CA GLU A 6 2.58 7.11 -11.52
C GLU A 6 3.30 8.25 -10.77
N PRO A 7 3.31 9.51 -11.25
CA PRO A 7 3.96 10.60 -10.53
C PRO A 7 3.45 10.78 -9.09
N ASP A 8 2.20 10.40 -8.83
CA ASP A 8 1.56 10.57 -7.53
C ASP A 8 1.64 9.33 -6.62
N PHE A 9 2.21 8.20 -7.10
CA PHE A 9 2.32 6.96 -6.33
C PHE A 9 3.06 7.13 -4.99
N GLY A 10 4.09 7.99 -4.99
CA GLY A 10 4.92 8.28 -3.81
C GLY A 10 4.30 9.28 -2.84
N VAL A 11 3.31 10.08 -3.26
CA VAL A 11 2.83 11.26 -2.51
C VAL A 11 2.27 10.90 -1.12
N PRO A 12 1.42 9.87 -0.94
CA PRO A 12 0.92 9.49 0.38
C PRO A 12 2.02 9.14 1.38
N TRP A 13 3.13 8.62 0.88
CA TRP A 13 4.23 8.10 1.68
C TRP A 13 5.18 9.18 2.20
N LEU A 14 5.13 10.39 1.63
CA LEU A 14 5.93 11.53 2.06
C LEU A 14 5.66 11.93 3.52
N TYR A 15 4.44 11.68 4.02
CA TYR A 15 4.09 11.97 5.42
C TYR A 15 4.96 11.20 6.43
N ASN A 16 5.45 10.01 6.09
CA ASN A 16 6.41 9.27 6.92
C ASN A 16 7.74 10.03 7.09
N TYR A 17 8.16 10.81 6.10
CA TYR A 17 9.42 11.56 6.11
C TYR A 17 9.33 12.91 6.82
N ILE A 18 8.12 13.39 7.10
CA ILE A 18 7.87 14.65 7.81
C ILE A 18 7.26 14.45 9.20
N GLY A 19 7.39 13.25 9.77
CA GLY A 19 6.94 12.95 11.13
C GLY A 19 5.42 12.91 11.31
N GLN A 20 4.66 12.67 10.25
CA GLN A 20 3.18 12.59 10.27
C GLN A 20 2.65 11.23 9.77
N PRO A 21 3.17 10.09 10.23
CA PRO A 21 2.89 8.77 9.64
C PRO A 21 1.40 8.36 9.68
N TRP A 22 0.61 8.90 10.61
CA TRP A 22 -0.84 8.68 10.65
C TRP A 22 -1.54 9.18 9.38
N LYS A 23 -1.03 10.24 8.73
CA LYS A 23 -1.54 10.73 7.44
C LYS A 23 -1.18 9.82 6.28
N THR A 24 -0.03 9.13 6.31
CA THR A 24 0.25 8.05 5.33
C THR A 24 -0.77 6.93 5.49
N GLN A 25 -1.01 6.48 6.72
CA GLN A 25 -1.96 5.41 6.99
C GLN A 25 -3.38 5.77 6.52
N GLU A 26 -3.85 6.98 6.86
CA GLU A 26 -5.16 7.50 6.46
C GLU A 26 -5.28 7.64 4.94
N THR A 27 -4.31 8.30 4.29
CA THR A 27 -4.36 8.58 2.85
C THR A 27 -4.26 7.30 2.02
N VAL A 28 -3.35 6.39 2.37
CA VAL A 28 -3.22 5.09 1.67
C VAL A 28 -4.48 4.24 1.89
N ASN A 29 -5.04 4.24 3.11
CA ASN A 29 -6.29 3.53 3.38
C ASN A 29 -7.45 4.09 2.54
N ARG A 30 -7.57 5.42 2.42
CA ARG A 30 -8.60 6.07 1.61
C ARG A 30 -8.48 5.68 0.14
N VAL A 31 -7.27 5.79 -0.43
CA VAL A 31 -7.01 5.43 -1.83
C VAL A 31 -7.41 3.98 -2.11
N ARG A 32 -6.95 3.01 -1.29
CA ARG A 32 -7.26 1.59 -1.51
C ARG A 32 -8.73 1.24 -1.27
N SER A 33 -9.46 1.96 -0.42
CA SER A 33 -10.85 1.65 -0.10
C SER A 33 -11.87 2.33 -1.01
N GLU A 34 -11.53 3.50 -1.55
CA GLU A 34 -12.47 4.30 -2.36
C GLU A 34 -12.22 4.16 -3.85
N LEU A 35 -10.97 3.91 -4.28
CA LEU A 35 -10.59 3.96 -5.70
C LEU A 35 -10.32 2.59 -6.31
N PHE A 36 -10.17 1.55 -5.49
CA PHE A 36 -9.98 0.18 -5.95
C PHE A 36 -11.19 -0.69 -5.60
N GLY A 37 -11.56 -1.62 -6.48
CA GLY A 37 -12.65 -2.57 -6.21
C GLY A 37 -12.72 -3.73 -7.19
N PRO A 38 -13.42 -4.83 -6.86
CA PRO A 38 -13.53 -6.00 -7.72
C PRO A 38 -14.63 -5.81 -8.80
N ARG A 39 -14.48 -4.78 -9.62
CA ARG A 39 -15.40 -4.41 -10.70
C ARG A 39 -14.62 -4.05 -11.97
N PRO A 40 -15.22 -4.11 -13.17
CA PRO A 40 -14.54 -3.74 -14.41
C PRO A 40 -13.99 -2.30 -14.45
N ASP A 41 -14.52 -1.39 -13.63
CA ASP A 41 -14.10 0.01 -13.46
C ASP A 41 -13.38 0.23 -12.12
N GLY A 42 -12.84 -0.84 -11.52
CA GLY A 42 -12.37 -0.88 -10.15
C GLY A 42 -10.94 -0.40 -9.92
N GLU A 43 -10.44 0.51 -10.76
CA GLU A 43 -9.09 1.06 -10.69
C GLU A 43 -9.09 2.56 -11.00
N PRO A 44 -8.23 3.37 -10.35
CA PRO A 44 -8.26 4.83 -10.48
C PRO A 44 -7.76 5.40 -11.82
N GLY A 45 -7.23 4.56 -12.70
CA GLY A 45 -6.58 4.92 -13.96
C GLY A 45 -6.15 3.67 -14.70
N ASN A 46 -5.22 3.81 -15.66
CA ASN A 46 -4.64 2.67 -16.33
C ASN A 46 -3.82 1.82 -15.34
N ASP A 47 -3.83 0.50 -15.51
CA ASP A 47 -2.97 -0.38 -14.70
C ASP A 47 -1.48 -0.20 -15.04
N ASP A 48 -1.19 0.30 -16.25
CA ASP A 48 0.16 0.51 -16.80
C ASP A 48 1.06 -0.70 -16.61
N LEU A 49 0.57 -1.85 -17.09
CA LEU A 49 1.25 -3.15 -17.09
C LEU A 49 1.64 -3.64 -15.69
N GLY A 50 0.77 -3.41 -14.70
CA GLY A 50 0.94 -3.82 -13.32
C GLY A 50 1.53 -2.75 -12.41
N ALA A 51 1.83 -1.54 -12.91
CA ALA A 51 2.28 -0.43 -12.07
C ALA A 51 1.25 -0.13 -10.98
N GLN A 52 -0.02 0.06 -11.35
CA GLN A 52 -1.09 0.38 -10.41
C GLN A 52 -1.46 -0.80 -9.51
N SER A 53 -1.60 -2.00 -10.09
CA SER A 53 -1.86 -3.22 -9.32
C SER A 53 -0.76 -3.50 -8.30
N SER A 54 0.51 -3.28 -8.65
CA SER A 54 1.63 -3.46 -7.72
C SER A 54 1.58 -2.46 -6.58
N TRP A 55 1.18 -1.20 -6.84
CA TRP A 55 0.98 -0.19 -5.80
C TRP A 55 -0.06 -0.66 -4.78
N TYR A 56 -1.19 -1.21 -5.24
CA TYR A 56 -2.23 -1.76 -4.36
C TYR A 56 -1.70 -2.92 -3.51
N VAL A 57 -0.97 -3.87 -4.10
CA VAL A 57 -0.40 -5.01 -3.37
C VAL A 57 0.59 -4.55 -2.31
N TRP A 58 1.49 -3.62 -2.63
CA TRP A 58 2.40 -3.01 -1.66
C TRP A 58 1.63 -2.35 -0.50
N ALA A 59 0.66 -1.49 -0.82
CA ALA A 59 -0.18 -0.80 0.15
C ALA A 59 -1.00 -1.76 1.04
N ALA A 60 -1.40 -2.93 0.50
CA ALA A 60 -2.11 -3.98 1.24
C ALA A 60 -1.17 -4.75 2.17
N LEU A 61 0.09 -4.93 1.80
CA LEU A 61 1.12 -5.56 2.64
C LEU A 61 1.58 -4.66 3.81
N GLY A 62 1.29 -3.35 3.75
CA GLY A 62 1.76 -2.41 4.77
C GLY A 62 3.08 -1.73 4.41
N LEU A 63 3.57 -1.87 3.17
CA LEU A 63 4.93 -1.54 2.75
C LEU A 63 4.94 -0.81 1.41
N PHE A 64 5.96 0.00 1.13
CA PHE A 64 6.15 0.56 -0.22
C PHE A 64 7.62 0.92 -0.50
N PRO A 65 8.14 0.67 -1.71
CA PRO A 65 9.48 1.10 -2.11
C PRO A 65 9.48 2.54 -2.66
N SER A 66 9.39 3.54 -1.78
CA SER A 66 9.33 4.97 -2.19
C SER A 66 10.51 5.45 -3.03
N THR A 67 11.68 4.82 -2.87
CA THR A 67 12.89 5.17 -3.64
C THR A 67 13.56 3.88 -4.13
N PRO A 68 13.15 3.36 -5.29
CA PRO A 68 13.79 2.21 -5.92
C PRO A 68 15.30 2.43 -6.07
N GLY A 69 16.09 1.38 -5.85
CA GLY A 69 17.55 1.46 -5.79
C GLY A 69 18.13 1.64 -4.38
N THR A 70 17.26 1.84 -3.37
CA THR A 70 17.64 1.80 -1.94
C THR A 70 17.12 0.54 -1.26
N PRO A 71 17.73 0.09 -0.14
CA PRO A 71 17.24 -1.06 0.63
C PRO A 71 16.11 -0.68 1.62
N ILE A 72 15.41 0.44 1.41
CA ILE A 72 14.44 0.99 2.35
C ILE A 72 13.02 0.74 1.84
N LEU A 73 12.18 0.17 2.70
CA LEU A 73 10.73 0.14 2.54
C LEU A 73 10.10 1.06 3.58
N THR A 74 9.20 1.94 3.12
CA THR A 74 8.38 2.75 4.00
C THR A 74 7.12 1.97 4.42
N VAL A 75 6.44 2.41 5.48
CA VAL A 75 5.39 1.62 6.13
C VAL A 75 4.03 2.33 6.19
N ASN A 76 2.97 1.55 6.11
CA ASN A 76 1.60 1.92 6.50
C ASN A 76 0.93 0.75 7.23
N THR A 77 -0.35 0.88 7.57
CA THR A 77 -1.12 -0.19 8.21
C THR A 77 -1.46 -1.29 7.20
N PRO A 78 -1.04 -2.55 7.41
CA PRO A 78 -1.40 -3.67 6.55
C PRO A 78 -2.93 -3.83 6.43
N LEU A 79 -3.39 -4.37 5.31
CA LEU A 79 -4.80 -4.64 5.06
C LEU A 79 -5.27 -5.93 5.73
N PHE A 80 -4.40 -6.94 5.80
CA PHE A 80 -4.72 -8.27 6.34
C PHE A 80 -4.04 -8.47 7.70
N ASP A 81 -4.69 -9.22 8.59
CA ASP A 81 -4.11 -9.62 9.88
C ASP A 81 -2.83 -10.45 9.70
N ARG A 82 -2.75 -11.21 8.60
CA ARG A 82 -1.59 -12.02 8.25
C ARG A 82 -1.40 -12.08 6.73
N ALA A 83 -0.17 -11.80 6.28
CA ALA A 83 0.27 -12.05 4.91
C ALA A 83 1.58 -12.89 4.92
N GLN A 84 1.76 -13.72 3.89
CA GLN A 84 2.98 -14.52 3.71
C GLN A 84 3.47 -14.36 2.27
N LEU A 85 4.75 -13.99 2.11
CA LEU A 85 5.41 -13.89 0.82
C LEU A 85 6.47 -14.98 0.73
N SER A 86 6.34 -15.83 -0.29
CA SER A 86 7.41 -16.75 -0.69
C SER A 86 8.40 -15.97 -1.56
N ILE A 87 9.66 -15.93 -1.13
CA ILE A 87 10.74 -15.25 -1.87
C ILE A 87 11.78 -16.27 -2.34
N PRO A 88 12.65 -15.92 -3.32
CA PRO A 88 13.66 -16.84 -3.83
C PRO A 88 14.53 -17.49 -2.73
N GLY A 89 14.99 -18.71 -3.01
CA GLY A 89 15.78 -19.50 -2.05
C GLY A 89 14.96 -20.17 -0.95
N GLY A 90 13.65 -20.36 -1.16
CA GLY A 90 12.76 -21.07 -0.24
C GLY A 90 12.49 -20.33 1.08
N LYS A 91 12.77 -19.02 1.13
CA LYS A 91 12.52 -18.18 2.31
C LYS A 91 11.09 -17.64 2.29
N THR A 92 10.57 -17.33 3.47
CA THR A 92 9.23 -16.76 3.63
C THR A 92 9.30 -15.52 4.50
N ILE A 93 8.71 -14.41 4.03
CA ILE A 93 8.44 -13.23 4.84
C ILE A 93 7.02 -13.35 5.37
N ARG A 94 6.84 -13.17 6.69
CA ARG A 94 5.53 -13.16 7.34
C ARG A 94 5.26 -11.78 7.91
N ILE A 95 4.14 -11.18 7.52
CA ILE A 95 3.66 -9.90 8.03
C ILE A 95 2.44 -10.22 8.89
N SER A 96 2.44 -9.74 10.13
CA SER A 96 1.32 -9.89 11.06
C SER A 96 0.92 -8.52 11.61
N ALA A 97 -0.37 -8.23 11.57
CA ALA A 97 -0.96 -7.05 12.19
C ALA A 97 -1.95 -7.52 13.28
N ARG A 98 -2.00 -6.81 14.40
CA ARG A 98 -3.14 -6.96 15.31
C ARG A 98 -4.32 -6.20 14.70
N ALA A 99 -5.49 -6.83 14.64
CA ALA A 99 -6.70 -6.19 14.18
C ALA A 99 -6.87 -4.83 14.84
N ARG A 100 -7.25 -3.81 14.05
CA ARG A 100 -7.92 -2.65 14.64
C ARG A 100 -9.19 -3.20 15.28
N PRO A 101 -9.51 -2.88 16.55
CA PRO A 101 -10.87 -3.06 17.02
C PRO A 101 -11.78 -2.38 16.01
N ASP A 102 -12.82 -3.08 15.55
CA ASP A 102 -13.74 -2.58 14.54
C ASP A 102 -14.13 -1.14 14.88
N ALA A 103 -13.98 -0.21 13.93
CA ALA A 103 -14.43 1.18 14.07
C ALA A 103 -15.96 1.30 13.98
N THR A 104 -16.67 0.22 14.28
CA THR A 104 -18.12 0.08 14.33
C THR A 104 -18.47 -0.70 15.59
N ALA A 105 -18.35 -0.03 16.73
CA ALA A 105 -19.08 -0.31 17.96
C ALA A 105 -19.68 1.01 18.46
#